data_AF-A0A9E4DZ20-F1
#
_entry.id   AF-A0A9E4DZ20-F1
#
_cell.length_a   1.000
_cell.length_b   1.000
_cell.length_c   1.000
_cell.angle_alpha   90.00
_cell.angle_beta   90.00
_cell.angle_gamma   90.00
#
_symmetry.space_group_name_H-M   'P 1'
#
loop_
_entity.id
_entity.type
_entity.pdbx_description
1 polymer ?
#
loop_
_entity_poly.entity_id
_entity_poly.type
_entity_poly.pdbx_seq_one_letter_code
_entity_poly.pdbx_strand_id
1 'polypeptide(L)'
;MGVITGFRLDKFAPRYRDCVEQNQIAIRGGRFPNLPHQNLGSVKMSDSFLTIVEDLLLNTLDMTSLHWKQFRRKGSRVPRLIFVEVYMLYLLNNAHGYEHSEEYDDRNAFYDLELSGYQANFEFEEGIECIVATLDSHGNVDFVHFVFLYQSTHTVNSDGKEYRILFGRKLDCKRLTKIESARTEPYKSLFDINGNFKRRSVIQISG
;
A
#
# COMPACT_ATOMS: atom_id res chain seq x y z
N MET A 1 -8.74 -25.28 -5.29
CA MET A 1 -9.70 -24.64 -4.38
C MET A 1 -9.12 -23.29 -4.01
N GLY A 2 -9.75 -22.19 -4.41
CA GLY A 2 -9.32 -20.84 -4.04
C GLY A 2 -10.24 -20.30 -2.96
N VAL A 3 -9.67 -19.87 -1.84
CA VAL A 3 -10.39 -19.18 -0.76
C VAL A 3 -10.57 -17.73 -1.18
N ILE A 4 -11.81 -17.25 -1.21
CA ILE A 4 -12.12 -15.82 -1.27
C ILE A 4 -11.82 -15.26 0.12
N THR A 5 -10.76 -14.48 0.28
CA THR A 5 -10.59 -13.62 1.46
C THR A 5 -11.57 -12.46 1.31
N GLY A 6 -12.80 -12.65 1.78
CA GLY A 6 -13.77 -11.58 1.91
C GLY A 6 -13.26 -10.59 2.96
N PHE A 7 -12.96 -9.36 2.55
CA PHE A 7 -12.83 -8.26 3.50
C PHE A 7 -14.16 -8.08 4.23
N ARG A 8 -14.12 -8.19 5.54
CA ARG A 8 -15.26 -7.95 6.42
C ARG A 8 -15.54 -6.45 6.49
N LEU A 9 -16.37 -5.96 5.56
CA LEU A 9 -16.85 -4.57 5.50
C LEU A 9 -17.57 -4.13 6.80
N ASP A 10 -18.03 -5.07 7.62
CA ASP A 10 -18.64 -4.78 8.92
C ASP A 10 -17.69 -4.10 9.92
N LYS A 11 -16.37 -4.22 9.72
CA LYS A 11 -15.37 -3.46 10.50
C LYS A 11 -15.16 -2.03 10.03
N PHE A 12 -15.43 -1.73 8.77
CA PHE A 12 -15.15 -0.43 8.15
C PHE A 12 -16.37 0.49 8.10
N ALA A 13 -17.58 -0.08 8.02
CA ALA A 13 -18.81 0.70 8.01
C ALA A 13 -19.97 -0.06 8.69
N PRO A 14 -20.01 -0.10 10.04
CA PRO A 14 -21.01 -0.87 10.80
C PRO A 14 -22.46 -0.56 10.44
N ARG A 15 -22.70 0.67 9.93
CA ARG A 15 -24.00 1.19 9.54
C ARG A 15 -24.59 0.53 8.29
N TYR A 16 -23.82 -0.26 7.54
CA TYR A 16 -24.24 -0.86 6.26
C TYR A 16 -24.13 -2.39 6.24
N ARG A 17 -23.96 -3.04 7.40
CA ARG A 17 -23.85 -4.50 7.54
C ARG A 17 -24.94 -5.25 6.77
N ASP A 18 -26.19 -4.82 6.94
CA ASP A 18 -27.36 -5.50 6.34
C ASP A 18 -27.40 -5.38 4.80
N CYS A 19 -26.81 -4.30 4.24
CA CYS A 19 -26.75 -4.06 2.80
C CYS A 19 -25.67 -4.91 2.12
N VAL A 20 -24.54 -5.15 2.79
CA VAL A 20 -23.41 -5.92 2.28
C VAL A 20 -23.70 -7.43 2.29
N GLU A 21 -24.40 -7.93 3.31
CA GLU A 21 -24.77 -9.35 3.40
C GLU A 21 -25.75 -9.77 2.29
N GLN A 22 -26.58 -8.85 1.79
CA GLN A 22 -27.58 -9.13 0.76
C GLN A 22 -27.05 -9.02 -0.68
N ASN A 23 -25.98 -8.26 -0.91
CA ASN A 23 -25.44 -8.01 -2.24
C ASN A 23 -23.94 -8.33 -2.23
N GLN A 24 -23.56 -9.49 -2.76
CA GLN A 24 -22.18 -9.97 -2.80
C GLN A 24 -21.23 -8.92 -3.44
N ILE A 25 -20.51 -8.15 -2.62
CA ILE A 25 -19.40 -7.28 -3.07
C ILE A 25 -18.13 -8.12 -3.07
N ALA A 26 -17.49 -8.26 -4.23
CA ALA A 26 -16.16 -8.83 -4.34
C ALA A 26 -15.12 -7.71 -4.38
N ILE A 27 -14.37 -7.53 -3.29
CA ILE A 27 -13.18 -6.67 -3.25
C ILE A 27 -11.98 -7.53 -3.63
N ARG A 28 -11.23 -7.12 -4.66
CA ARG A 28 -10.07 -7.88 -5.14
C ARG A 28 -8.79 -7.19 -4.65
N GLY A 29 -8.13 -7.78 -3.67
CA GLY A 29 -6.79 -7.36 -3.25
C GLY A 29 -5.72 -7.98 -4.15
N GLY A 30 -4.78 -7.16 -4.63
CA GLY A 30 -3.50 -7.59 -5.21
C GLY A 30 -3.50 -8.09 -6.67
N ARG A 31 -2.40 -7.81 -7.37
CA ARG A 31 -2.10 -8.37 -8.70
C ARG A 31 -1.57 -9.80 -8.56
N PHE A 32 -2.29 -10.76 -9.13
CA PHE A 32 -1.78 -12.11 -9.39
C PHE A 32 -1.72 -12.36 -10.91
N PRO A 33 -0.54 -12.62 -11.48
CA PRO A 33 -0.45 -13.07 -12.86
C PRO A 33 -0.86 -14.56 -12.88
N ASN A 34 -2.01 -14.85 -13.49
CA ASN A 34 -2.57 -16.18 -13.78
C ASN A 34 -3.57 -16.75 -12.74
N LEU A 35 -4.87 -16.46 -12.95
CA LEU A 35 -5.98 -17.27 -12.45
C LEU A 35 -6.86 -17.71 -13.63
N PRO A 36 -7.31 -18.97 -13.69
CA PRO A 36 -8.29 -19.41 -14.68
C PRO A 36 -9.65 -18.74 -14.41
N HIS A 37 -10.31 -18.29 -15.48
CA HIS A 37 -11.66 -17.73 -15.44
C HIS A 37 -12.65 -18.75 -14.85
N GLN A 38 -12.99 -18.65 -13.57
CA GLN A 38 -14.18 -19.32 -13.02
C GLN A 38 -15.39 -18.38 -13.11
N ASN A 39 -16.53 -18.96 -13.47
CA ASN A 39 -17.81 -18.26 -13.61
C ASN A 39 -18.25 -17.63 -12.29
N LEU A 40 -18.03 -16.32 -12.14
CA LEU A 40 -18.68 -15.51 -11.12
C LEU A 40 -20.13 -15.26 -11.57
N GLY A 41 -21.09 -15.72 -10.77
CA GLY A 41 -22.50 -15.41 -10.99
C GLY A 41 -22.74 -13.90 -10.87
N SER A 42 -23.46 -13.32 -11.82
CA SER A 42 -23.80 -11.88 -11.80
C SER A 42 -24.96 -11.62 -10.84
N VAL A 43 -24.74 -10.84 -9.78
CA VAL A 43 -25.81 -10.34 -8.90
C VAL A 43 -26.25 -8.96 -9.39
N LYS A 44 -27.54 -8.79 -9.70
CA LYS A 44 -28.13 -7.48 -10.04
C LYS A 44 -28.20 -6.60 -8.79
N MET A 45 -27.41 -5.53 -8.77
CA MET A 45 -27.52 -4.46 -7.78
C MET A 45 -28.55 -3.42 -8.22
N SER A 46 -29.28 -2.83 -7.27
CA SER A 46 -30.18 -1.71 -7.54
C SER A 46 -29.41 -0.39 -7.70
N ASP A 47 -29.98 0.57 -8.42
CA ASP A 47 -29.35 1.89 -8.62
C ASP A 47 -29.11 2.62 -7.29
N SER A 48 -29.99 2.42 -6.29
CA SER A 48 -29.82 2.95 -4.93
C SER A 48 -28.60 2.38 -4.21
N PHE A 49 -28.25 1.11 -4.45
CA PHE A 49 -27.08 0.47 -3.85
C PHE A 49 -25.78 0.99 -4.45
N LEU A 50 -25.78 1.25 -5.77
CA LEU A 50 -24.63 1.88 -6.44
C LEU A 50 -24.34 3.27 -5.86
N THR A 51 -25.37 4.08 -5.64
CA THR A 51 -25.20 5.40 -5.00
C THR A 51 -24.69 5.28 -3.57
N ILE A 52 -25.15 4.29 -2.79
CA ILE A 52 -24.64 4.06 -1.43
C ILE A 52 -23.17 3.63 -1.46
N VAL A 53 -22.78 2.75 -2.39
CA VAL A 53 -21.38 2.31 -2.53
C VAL A 53 -20.50 3.46 -3.02
N GLU A 54 -20.98 4.28 -3.97
CA GLU A 54 -20.29 5.49 -4.42
C GLU A 54 -20.11 6.49 -3.28
N ASP A 55 -21.17 6.80 -2.52
CA ASP A 55 -21.09 7.67 -1.34
C ASP A 55 -20.18 7.08 -0.26
N LEU A 56 -20.24 5.78 0.00
CA LEU A 56 -19.38 5.13 0.99
C LEU A 56 -17.92 5.20 0.55
N LEU A 57 -17.61 4.88 -0.70
CA LEU A 57 -16.26 4.93 -1.23
C LEU A 57 -15.71 6.37 -1.24
N LEU A 58 -16.53 7.35 -1.64
CA LEU A 58 -16.14 8.77 -1.68
C LEU A 58 -15.94 9.38 -0.28
N ASN A 59 -16.65 8.90 0.73
CA ASN A 59 -16.58 9.45 2.09
C ASN A 59 -15.62 8.70 3.03
N THR A 60 -15.26 7.45 2.72
CA THR A 60 -14.44 6.61 3.63
C THR A 60 -12.98 6.48 3.20
N LEU A 61 -12.71 6.66 1.91
CA LEU A 61 -11.37 6.57 1.34
C LEU A 61 -11.03 7.97 0.81
N ASP A 62 -9.91 8.56 1.23
CA ASP A 62 -9.42 9.86 0.77
C ASP A 62 -8.92 9.72 -0.69
N MET A 63 -9.86 9.52 -1.62
CA MET A 63 -9.61 8.93 -2.94
C MET A 63 -9.29 9.97 -4.01
N THR A 64 -8.02 10.32 -4.12
CA THR A 64 -7.51 11.17 -5.21
C THR A 64 -7.09 10.39 -6.46
N SER A 65 -7.12 9.05 -6.45
CA SER A 65 -6.48 8.23 -7.50
C SER A 65 -7.27 6.97 -7.89
N LEU A 66 -8.55 7.09 -8.25
CA LEU A 66 -9.27 5.96 -8.87
C LEU A 66 -9.03 5.87 -10.39
N HIS A 67 -8.54 4.71 -10.85
CA HIS A 67 -8.62 4.33 -12.26
C HIS A 67 -9.92 3.57 -12.55
N TRP A 68 -10.91 4.26 -13.11
CA TRP A 68 -12.16 3.66 -13.54
C TRP A 68 -11.99 2.93 -14.89
N LYS A 69 -12.21 1.61 -14.92
CA LYS A 69 -12.41 0.86 -16.18
C LYS A 69 -13.84 0.38 -16.28
N GLN A 70 -14.67 1.12 -17.03
CA GLN A 70 -16.03 0.70 -17.35
C GLN A 70 -16.03 -0.31 -18.50
N PHE A 71 -16.48 -1.54 -18.24
CA PHE A 71 -16.77 -2.49 -19.30
C PHE A 71 -18.25 -2.40 -19.70
N ARG A 72 -18.52 -1.89 -20.90
CA ARG A 72 -19.84 -2.02 -21.55
C ARG A 72 -19.79 -3.14 -22.58
N ARG A 73 -20.61 -4.19 -22.39
CA ARG A 73 -21.07 -4.99 -23.54
C ARG A 73 -22.28 -4.28 -24.14
N LYS A 74 -22.18 -3.88 -25.42
CA LYS A 74 -23.31 -3.32 -26.19
C LYS A 74 -24.49 -4.29 -26.11
N GLY A 75 -25.64 -3.83 -25.60
CA GLY A 75 -26.90 -4.61 -25.53
C GLY A 75 -27.13 -5.40 -24.24
N SER A 76 -26.25 -5.31 -23.23
CA SER A 76 -26.38 -6.11 -22.00
C SER A 76 -27.09 -5.34 -20.87
N ARG A 77 -28.17 -5.90 -20.32
CA ARG A 77 -28.86 -5.44 -19.08
C ARG A 77 -28.16 -5.93 -17.79
N VAL A 78 -26.86 -6.22 -17.87
CA VAL A 78 -26.10 -6.83 -16.76
C VAL A 78 -25.52 -5.71 -15.89
N PRO A 79 -25.57 -5.85 -14.56
CA PRO A 79 -25.02 -4.88 -13.61
C PRO A 79 -23.56 -4.54 -13.92
N ARG A 80 -23.21 -3.27 -13.71
CA ARG A 80 -21.84 -2.78 -13.82
C ARG A 80 -21.03 -3.46 -12.71
N LEU A 81 -20.09 -4.33 -13.07
CA LEU A 81 -19.08 -4.74 -12.11
C LEU A 81 -18.11 -3.58 -11.93
N ILE A 82 -18.02 -3.06 -10.70
CA ILE A 82 -17.02 -2.07 -10.32
C ILE A 82 -15.93 -2.84 -9.59
N PHE A 83 -14.70 -2.76 -10.10
CA PHE A 83 -13.52 -3.22 -9.39
C PHE A 83 -12.91 -2.01 -8.69
N VAL A 84 -12.77 -2.09 -7.38
CA VAL A 84 -11.98 -1.15 -6.58
C VAL A 84 -10.68 -1.88 -6.26
N GLU A 85 -9.57 -1.38 -6.79
CA GLU A 85 -8.23 -1.82 -6.39
C GLU A 85 -7.77 -0.90 -5.27
N VAL A 86 -7.71 -1.43 -4.06
CA VAL A 86 -7.07 -0.77 -2.92
C VAL A 86 -5.59 -1.15 -2.98
N TYR A 87 -4.71 -0.16 -2.97
CA TYR A 87 -3.27 -0.40 -2.94
C TYR A 87 -2.68 0.05 -1.61
N MET A 88 -1.71 -0.72 -1.15
CA MET A 88 -0.97 -0.48 0.08
C MET A 88 0.38 0.09 -0.29
N LEU A 89 0.72 1.24 0.29
CA LEU A 89 2.00 1.90 0.10
C LEU A 89 2.69 2.08 1.44
N TYR A 90 3.95 1.64 1.54
CA TYR A 90 4.77 1.86 2.72
C TYR A 90 5.78 2.97 2.46
N LEU A 91 5.76 4.01 3.29
CA LEU A 91 6.83 5.00 3.35
C LEU A 91 7.80 4.60 4.46
N LEU A 92 9.05 4.42 4.09
CA LEU A 92 10.14 3.92 4.93
C LEU A 92 11.17 5.03 5.12
N ASN A 93 11.44 5.41 6.36
CA ASN A 93 12.36 6.50 6.69
C ASN A 93 13.75 5.94 7.00
N ASN A 94 14.67 6.07 6.05
CA ASN A 94 16.08 5.73 6.25
C ASN A 94 16.77 6.82 7.08
N ALA A 95 16.53 6.78 8.39
CA ALA A 95 17.05 7.77 9.32
C ALA A 95 18.59 7.70 9.49
N HIS A 96 19.20 6.54 9.19
CA HIS A 96 20.64 6.35 9.28
C HIS A 96 21.37 6.81 8.01
N GLY A 97 20.66 6.87 6.87
CA GLY A 97 21.17 7.42 5.62
C GLY A 97 22.30 6.62 4.98
N TYR A 98 22.54 5.38 5.41
CA TYR A 98 23.45 4.47 4.73
C TYR A 98 22.75 3.78 3.54
N GLU A 99 23.55 3.21 2.66
CA GLU A 99 23.07 2.43 1.52
C GLU A 99 22.97 0.94 1.90
N HIS A 100 21.75 0.41 2.02
CA HIS A 100 21.50 -0.96 2.46
C HIS A 100 22.13 -2.03 1.55
N SER A 101 22.28 -1.74 0.26
CA SER A 101 22.91 -2.67 -0.68
C SER A 101 24.41 -2.86 -0.39
N GLU A 102 25.08 -1.81 0.07
CA GLU A 102 26.49 -1.86 0.48
C GLU A 102 26.64 -2.54 1.85
N GLU A 103 25.78 -2.20 2.81
CA GLU A 103 25.82 -2.75 4.17
C GLU A 103 25.60 -4.27 4.20
N TYR A 104 24.77 -4.79 3.29
CA TYR A 104 24.39 -6.21 3.27
C TYR A 104 24.96 -7.00 2.10
N ASP A 105 25.85 -6.40 1.30
CA ASP A 105 26.44 -7.01 0.09
C ASP A 105 25.39 -7.63 -0.85
N ASP A 106 24.22 -6.99 -0.96
CA ASP A 106 23.12 -7.42 -1.84
C ASP A 106 22.44 -6.21 -2.46
N ARG A 107 22.57 -6.07 -3.79
CA ARG A 107 21.96 -5.00 -4.58
C ARG A 107 20.43 -4.87 -4.46
N ASN A 108 19.75 -5.90 -3.95
CA ASN A 108 18.30 -5.89 -3.75
C ASN A 108 17.90 -5.49 -2.33
N ALA A 109 18.82 -5.46 -1.37
CA ALA A 109 18.56 -4.95 -0.03
C ALA A 109 18.29 -3.45 -0.10
N PHE A 110 17.16 -3.01 0.45
CA PHE A 110 16.76 -1.60 0.36
C PHE A 110 16.32 -0.99 1.68
N TYR A 111 16.07 -1.81 2.71
CA TYR A 111 15.65 -1.32 4.01
C TYR A 111 15.84 -2.39 5.08
N ASP A 112 16.07 -1.96 6.33
CA ASP A 112 16.13 -2.82 7.51
C ASP A 112 15.07 -2.40 8.53
N LEU A 113 14.50 -3.40 9.21
CA LEU A 113 13.52 -3.21 10.26
C LEU A 113 14.06 -3.82 11.55
N GLU A 114 14.15 -3.01 12.59
CA GLU A 114 14.50 -3.50 13.91
C GLU A 114 13.40 -4.45 14.39
N LEU A 115 13.76 -5.66 14.84
CA LEU A 115 12.79 -6.64 15.37
C LEU A 115 12.27 -6.28 16.77
N SER A 116 12.65 -5.12 17.28
CA SER A 116 12.19 -4.58 18.56
C SER A 116 11.25 -3.38 18.37
N GLY A 117 10.41 -3.13 19.37
CA GLY A 117 9.54 -1.95 19.38
C GLY A 117 8.41 -1.98 18.35
N TYR A 118 8.04 -0.80 17.84
CA TYR A 118 6.87 -0.64 16.96
C TYR A 118 7.04 -1.31 15.59
N GLN A 119 8.28 -1.35 15.09
CA GLN A 119 8.59 -1.88 13.75
C GLN A 119 8.40 -3.39 13.64
N ALA A 120 8.56 -4.12 14.75
CA ALA A 120 8.46 -5.57 14.80
C ALA A 120 7.10 -6.14 14.32
N ASN A 121 6.05 -5.32 14.33
CA ASN A 121 4.69 -5.73 13.97
C ASN A 121 4.36 -5.51 12.48
N PHE A 122 5.28 -4.94 11.69
CA PHE A 122 5.03 -4.71 10.27
C PHE A 122 5.34 -5.96 9.46
N GLU A 123 4.32 -6.48 8.81
CA GLU A 123 4.43 -7.56 7.83
C GLU A 123 4.21 -6.99 6.42
N PHE A 124 5.04 -7.41 5.49
CA PHE A 124 5.03 -6.96 4.11
C PHE A 124 4.59 -8.13 3.23
N GLU A 125 3.63 -7.88 2.34
CA GLU A 125 3.22 -8.85 1.33
C GLU A 125 4.02 -8.61 0.05
N GLU A 126 4.47 -9.69 -0.59
CA GLU A 126 5.18 -9.62 -1.87
C GLU A 126 4.38 -8.82 -2.90
N GLY A 127 5.06 -7.97 -3.66
CA GLY A 127 4.45 -7.13 -4.70
C GLY A 127 3.96 -5.77 -4.20
N ILE A 128 3.99 -5.50 -2.90
CA ILE A 128 3.67 -4.18 -2.35
C ILE A 128 4.71 -3.13 -2.74
N GLU A 129 4.24 -1.91 -3.01
CA GLU A 129 5.11 -0.77 -3.27
C GLU A 129 5.62 -0.16 -1.97
N CYS A 130 6.92 0.11 -1.95
CA CYS A 130 7.64 0.74 -0.84
C CYS A 130 8.40 1.96 -1.36
N ILE A 131 8.42 3.04 -0.58
CA ILE A 131 9.21 4.23 -0.87
C ILE A 131 10.15 4.44 0.30
N VAL A 132 11.45 4.28 0.05
CA VAL A 132 12.50 4.63 1.00
C VAL A 132 12.83 6.10 0.83
N ALA A 133 12.82 6.84 1.93
CA ALA A 133 13.13 8.25 1.96
C ALA A 133 14.38 8.48 2.81
N THR A 134 15.38 9.12 2.21
CA THR A 134 16.66 9.43 2.84
C THR A 134 16.90 10.93 2.80
N LEU A 135 17.12 11.55 3.96
CA LEU A 135 17.42 12.99 4.05
C LEU A 135 18.93 13.20 3.93
N ASP A 136 19.38 14.03 2.98
CA ASP A 136 20.78 14.38 2.85
C ASP A 136 21.20 15.55 3.76
N SER A 137 22.50 15.83 3.80
CA SER A 137 23.09 16.92 4.58
C SER A 137 22.70 18.32 4.08
N HIS A 138 22.15 18.43 2.88
CA HIS A 138 21.72 19.68 2.26
C HIS A 138 20.21 19.94 2.43
N GLY A 139 19.47 19.04 3.10
CA GLY A 139 18.03 19.15 3.31
C GLY A 139 17.19 18.74 2.09
N ASN A 140 17.77 18.02 1.13
CA ASN A 140 17.03 17.30 0.09
C ASN A 140 16.65 15.91 0.60
N VAL A 141 15.58 15.37 0.04
CA VAL A 141 15.11 14.02 0.31
C VAL A 141 15.17 13.21 -0.97
N ASP A 142 15.93 12.12 -0.93
CA ASP A 142 15.98 11.11 -1.98
C ASP A 142 14.90 10.06 -1.69
N PHE A 143 13.93 9.96 -2.58
CA PHE A 143 12.87 8.95 -2.57
C PHE A 143 13.20 7.86 -3.56
N VAL A 144 13.36 6.63 -3.10
CA VAL A 144 13.60 5.47 -3.95
C VAL A 144 12.42 4.52 -3.85
N HIS A 145 11.81 4.24 -5.00
CA HIS A 145 10.62 3.39 -5.10
C HIS A 145 11.06 1.95 -5.36
N PHE A 146 10.47 1.02 -4.63
CA PHE A 146 10.71 -0.41 -4.73
C PHE A 146 9.40 -1.18 -4.80
N VAL A 147 9.44 -2.34 -5.46
CA VAL A 147 8.48 -3.40 -5.22
C VAL A 147 9.13 -4.39 -4.26
N PHE A 148 8.49 -4.61 -3.12
CA PHE A 148 8.93 -5.61 -2.15
C PHE A 148 8.83 -7.01 -2.76
N LEU A 149 9.89 -7.81 -2.58
CA LEU A 149 9.96 -9.18 -3.10
C LEU A 149 9.95 -10.20 -1.96
N TYR A 150 10.83 -10.04 -0.97
CA TYR A 150 10.89 -10.92 0.19
C TYR A 150 11.68 -10.24 1.31
N GLN A 151 11.67 -10.84 2.50
CA GLN A 151 12.44 -10.40 3.64
C GLN A 151 13.29 -11.56 4.18
N SER A 152 14.43 -11.23 4.78
CA SER A 152 15.27 -12.18 5.51
C SER A 152 15.59 -11.63 6.90
N THR A 153 15.67 -12.50 7.89
CA THR A 153 16.11 -12.12 9.23
C THR A 153 17.62 -12.23 9.30
N HIS A 154 18.27 -11.13 9.65
CA HIS A 154 19.71 -11.08 9.85
C HIS A 154 20.02 -10.58 11.26
N THR A 155 20.93 -11.28 11.94
CA THR A 155 21.59 -10.73 13.12
C THR A 155 22.69 -9.82 12.63
N VAL A 156 22.56 -8.52 12.86
CA VAL A 156 23.62 -7.57 12.50
C VAL A 156 24.59 -7.44 13.69
N ASN A 157 25.88 -7.39 13.37
CA ASN A 157 26.99 -7.30 14.30
C ASN A 157 27.12 -5.91 14.97
N SER A 158 28.08 -5.84 15.90
CA SER A 158 28.44 -4.81 16.91
C SER A 158 27.42 -4.51 18.01
N ASP A 159 26.14 -4.36 17.67
CA ASP A 159 25.15 -3.84 18.61
C ASP A 159 24.30 -4.96 19.24
N GLY A 160 24.43 -6.18 18.72
CA GLY A 160 23.70 -7.38 19.16
C GLY A 160 22.21 -7.35 18.85
N LYS A 161 21.77 -6.43 17.97
CA LYS A 161 20.38 -6.28 17.58
C LYS A 161 20.05 -7.13 16.35
N GLU A 162 18.83 -7.63 16.32
CA GLU A 162 18.30 -8.38 15.18
C GLU A 162 17.47 -7.47 14.28
N TYR A 163 17.68 -7.60 12.98
CA TYR A 163 17.00 -6.84 11.96
C TYR A 163 16.37 -7.78 10.93
N ARG A 164 15.27 -7.34 10.35
CA ARG A 164 14.65 -7.93 9.19
C ARG A 164 14.97 -7.06 7.99
N ILE A 165 15.70 -7.61 7.04
CA ILE A 165 16.12 -6.91 5.84
C ILE A 165 15.08 -7.14 4.75
N LEU A 166 14.64 -6.05 4.13
CA LEU A 166 13.72 -6.07 3.02
C LEU A 166 14.48 -6.06 1.70
N PHE A 167 14.10 -6.99 0.82
CA PHE A 167 14.67 -7.14 -0.51
C PHE A 167 13.62 -6.85 -1.56
N GLY A 168 14.00 -6.12 -2.61
CA GLY A 168 13.06 -5.56 -3.55
C GLY A 168 13.68 -5.16 -4.88
N ARG A 169 12.82 -4.94 -5.87
CA ARG A 169 13.22 -4.41 -7.17
C ARG A 169 12.99 -2.91 -7.20
N LYS A 170 14.05 -2.13 -7.41
CA LYS A 170 13.98 -0.69 -7.64
C LYS A 170 13.14 -0.38 -8.88
N LEU A 171 12.19 0.54 -8.74
CA LEU A 171 11.32 1.02 -9.82
C LEU A 171 11.80 2.35 -10.37
N ASP A 172 11.96 3.33 -9.48
CA ASP A 172 12.30 4.72 -9.83
C ASP A 172 12.98 5.42 -8.65
N CYS A 173 13.55 6.59 -8.89
CA CYS A 173 14.05 7.48 -7.85
C CYS A 173 13.69 8.93 -8.15
N LYS A 174 13.34 9.66 -7.10
CA LYS A 174 12.98 11.08 -7.17
C LYS A 174 13.67 11.84 -6.05
N ARG A 175 14.28 12.97 -6.39
CA ARG A 175 14.87 13.88 -5.42
C ARG A 175 14.03 15.15 -5.33
N LEU A 176 13.73 15.58 -4.12
CA LEU A 176 12.97 16.80 -3.84
C LEU A 176 13.61 17.56 -2.68
N THR A 177 13.40 18.87 -2.62
CA THR A 177 13.71 19.61 -1.40
C THR A 177 12.78 19.19 -0.26
N LYS A 178 13.19 19.39 1.00
CA LYS A 178 12.32 19.16 2.17
C LYS A 178 10.96 19.90 2.06
N ILE A 179 10.96 21.13 1.55
CA ILE A 179 9.75 21.95 1.40
C ILE A 179 8.81 21.37 0.34
N GLU A 180 9.34 20.97 -0.82
CA GLU A 180 8.54 20.34 -1.87
C GLU A 180 7.98 18.99 -1.41
N SER A 181 8.80 18.20 -0.71
CA SER A 181 8.41 16.90 -0.17
C SER A 181 7.24 17.01 0.80
N ALA A 182 7.28 17.98 1.72
CA ALA A 182 6.21 18.24 2.68
C ALA A 182 4.88 18.71 2.04
N ARG A 183 4.87 19.00 0.73
CA ARG A 183 3.68 19.45 -0.02
C ARG A 183 3.23 18.46 -1.08
N THR A 184 4.00 17.39 -1.32
CA THR A 184 3.78 16.46 -2.42
C THR A 184 3.30 15.14 -1.86
N GLU A 185 2.12 14.67 -2.29
CA GLU A 185 1.70 13.29 -2.00
C GLU A 185 2.51 12.29 -2.82
N PRO A 186 2.79 11.08 -2.30
CA PRO A 186 2.45 10.60 -0.95
C PRO A 186 3.45 11.08 0.14
N TYR A 187 4.53 11.74 -0.25
CA TYR A 187 5.69 12.05 0.58
C TYR A 187 5.38 12.95 1.79
N LYS A 188 4.37 13.81 1.68
CA LYS A 188 3.93 14.70 2.76
C LYS A 188 3.68 13.95 4.07
N SER A 189 3.23 12.70 4.00
CA SER A 189 2.99 11.87 5.18
C SER A 189 4.24 11.60 6.01
N LEU A 190 5.45 11.73 5.46
CA LEU A 190 6.73 11.61 6.18
C LEU A 190 7.08 12.84 7.02
N PHE A 191 6.33 13.94 6.92
CA PHE A 191 6.62 15.18 7.62
C PHE A 191 5.59 15.46 8.73
N ASP A 192 6.04 16.04 9.84
CA ASP A 192 5.17 16.57 10.87
C ASP A 192 4.61 17.95 10.49
N ILE A 193 3.76 18.51 11.35
CA ILE A 193 3.14 19.83 11.13
C ILE A 193 4.14 20.99 11.04
N ASN A 194 5.36 20.81 11.56
CA ASN A 194 6.44 21.78 11.50
C ASN A 194 7.34 21.54 10.28
N GLY A 195 6.99 20.59 9.41
CA GLY A 195 7.77 20.18 8.25
C GLY A 195 9.00 19.36 8.62
N ASN A 196 9.16 18.88 9.85
CA ASN A 196 10.27 18.00 10.21
C ASN A 196 9.99 16.57 9.77
N PHE A 197 11.05 15.85 9.40
CA PHE A 197 10.94 14.44 9.09
C PHE A 197 10.48 13.68 10.34
N LYS A 198 9.39 12.90 10.21
CA LYS A 198 8.86 12.13 11.32
C LYS A 198 9.89 11.11 11.77
N ARG A 199 10.06 10.96 13.08
CA ARG A 199 10.94 9.93 13.67
C ARG A 199 10.43 8.50 13.44
N ARG A 200 9.17 8.33 13.02
CA ARG A 200 8.65 7.00 12.71
C ARG A 200 9.33 6.46 11.46
N SER A 201 9.79 5.23 11.58
CA SER A 201 10.56 4.55 10.55
C SER A 201 9.68 3.95 9.47
N VAL A 202 8.42 3.63 9.79
CA VAL A 202 7.44 3.05 8.85
C VAL A 202 6.12 3.81 8.96
N ILE A 203 5.58 4.22 7.81
CA ILE A 203 4.25 4.82 7.68
C ILE A 203 3.50 4.06 6.60
N GLN A 204 2.38 3.46 6.98
CA GLN A 204 1.49 2.75 6.07
C GLN A 204 0.41 3.71 5.57
N ILE A 205 0.24 3.77 4.25
CA ILE A 205 -0.79 4.55 3.57
C ILE A 205 -1.65 3.59 2.75
N SER A 206 -2.96 3.63 2.97
CA SER A 206 -3.96 2.96 2.14
C SER A 206 -4.59 3.98 1.20
N GLY A 207 -4.53 3.74 -0.11
CA GLY A 207 -5.16 4.55 -1.14
C GLY A 207 -6.33 3.84 -1.82
#